data_AF-A0A968HN49-F1
#
_entry.id   AF-A0A968HN49-F1
#
_cell.length_a   1.000
_cell.length_b   1.000
_cell.length_c   1.000
_cell.angle_alpha   90.00
_cell.angle_beta   90.00
_cell.angle_gamma   90.00
#
_symmetry.space_group_name_H-M   'P 1'
#
loop_
_entity.id
_entity.type
_entity.pdbx_description
1 polymer ?
#
loop_
_entity_poly.entity_id
_entity_poly.type
_entity_poly.pdbx_seq_one_letter_code
_entity_poly.pdbx_strand_id
1 'polypeptide(L)'
;MHKLRAAPLLLALSLSSLGGCKGDPAGEGGACKAKEDCAEGLNCLDGKCTKLGAEAAEVVPEQPFCKQLAAIEGEWLFDTTVIGAVDLESRGINGHYQMKVTRQDCSASIELTKIGHDDTKYSESKIQRSTANLAESARIAGAIEAAVSLKDKPTHTFTFVVRDEQLLGFWQATGDDWERAGFGATCAAFGRAAR
;
A
#
# COMPACT_ATOMS: atom_id res chain seq x y z
N MET A 1 -7.52 -21.92 71.15
CA MET A 1 -6.50 -22.48 70.24
C MET A 1 -5.71 -21.33 69.63
N HIS A 2 -4.39 -21.44 69.69
CA HIS A 2 -3.28 -20.59 69.16
C HIS A 2 -3.37 -19.05 69.37
N LYS A 3 -2.58 -18.44 70.28
CA LYS A 3 -1.13 -18.07 70.16
C LYS A 3 -0.90 -17.18 68.91
N LEU A 4 -0.27 -16.00 68.92
CA LEU A 4 0.77 -15.37 69.76
C LEU A 4 0.89 -13.88 69.36
N ARG A 5 1.09 -12.99 70.35
CA ARG A 5 2.13 -11.92 70.47
C ARG A 5 2.40 -10.95 69.31
N ALA A 6 2.88 -9.72 69.51
CA ALA A 6 3.14 -8.85 70.66
C ALA A 6 3.49 -7.46 70.08
N ALA A 7 3.36 -6.45 70.93
CA ALA A 7 3.52 -5.03 70.69
C ALA A 7 5.00 -4.58 70.52
N PRO A 8 5.36 -3.36 70.94
CA PRO A 8 5.27 -2.05 70.29
C PRO A 8 6.69 -1.51 70.01
N LEU A 9 6.88 -0.33 69.41
CA LEU A 9 7.97 0.59 69.84
C LEU A 9 7.89 1.97 69.18
N LEU A 10 8.21 2.97 70.01
CA LEU A 10 8.34 4.40 69.78
C LEU A 10 9.46 4.78 68.79
N LEU A 11 9.36 5.96 68.17
CA LEU A 11 10.43 6.99 67.95
C LEU A 11 9.79 8.13 67.11
N ALA A 12 9.47 9.32 67.61
CA ALA A 12 10.27 10.40 68.19
C ALA A 12 11.08 11.22 67.15
N LEU A 13 10.83 12.54 67.16
CA LEU A 13 11.65 13.66 66.64
C LEU A 13 11.81 13.81 65.11
N SER A 14 12.02 14.97 64.48
CA SER A 14 11.86 16.41 64.76
C SER A 14 12.53 17.18 63.59
N LEU A 15 12.16 18.45 63.39
CA LEU A 15 12.92 19.53 62.73
C LEU A 15 13.04 19.60 61.19
N SER A 16 12.34 20.62 60.67
CA SER A 16 12.75 21.69 59.75
C SER A 16 14.17 21.71 59.16
N SER A 17 14.27 21.95 57.85
CA SER A 17 15.23 22.92 57.29
C SER A 17 14.89 23.35 55.86
N LEU A 18 14.76 24.67 55.67
CA LEU A 18 15.05 25.36 54.42
C LEU A 18 16.57 25.25 54.15
N GLY A 19 16.96 25.01 52.90
CA GLY A 19 18.36 25.11 52.48
C GLY A 19 18.62 24.27 51.24
N GLY A 20 18.93 24.93 50.12
CA GLY A 20 19.13 24.29 48.82
C GLY A 20 20.26 23.27 48.82
N CYS A 21 19.88 21.99 48.82
CA CYS A 21 20.69 20.92 48.26
C CYS A 21 20.20 20.72 46.82
N LYS A 22 21.11 20.78 45.85
CA LYS A 22 20.84 20.40 44.47
C LYS A 22 20.53 18.89 44.50
N GLY A 23 19.24 18.57 44.63
CA GLY A 23 18.78 17.19 44.75
C GLY A 23 19.18 16.41 43.52
N ASP A 24 19.44 15.12 43.70
CA ASP A 24 19.69 14.23 42.58
C ASP A 24 18.53 14.34 41.57
N PRO A 25 18.84 14.34 40.26
CA PRO A 25 17.83 14.53 39.24
C PRO A 25 16.76 13.45 39.35
N ALA A 26 15.50 13.89 39.32
CA ALA A 26 14.36 13.03 39.57
C ALA A 26 14.16 12.03 38.40
N GLY A 27 13.80 10.79 38.75
CA GLY A 27 13.43 9.76 37.78
C GLY A 27 12.08 10.03 37.12
N GLU A 28 11.68 9.14 36.23
CA GLU A 28 10.40 9.22 35.51
C GLU A 28 9.21 9.33 36.48
N GLY A 29 8.33 10.31 36.25
CA GLY A 29 7.21 10.65 37.14
C GLY A 29 7.56 11.55 38.34
N GLY A 30 8.85 11.85 38.56
CA GLY A 30 9.31 12.78 39.60
C GLY A 30 8.94 14.23 39.31
N ALA A 31 8.76 15.03 40.36
CA ALA A 31 8.40 16.45 40.22
C ALA A 31 9.58 17.28 39.70
N CYS A 32 9.32 18.19 38.78
CA CYS A 32 10.33 19.07 38.19
C CYS A 32 9.79 20.48 37.96
N LYS A 33 10.68 21.47 37.90
CA LYS A 33 10.38 22.84 37.46
C LYS A 33 11.15 23.20 36.20
N ALA A 34 12.31 22.58 36.00
CA ALA A 34 13.16 22.76 34.84
C ALA A 34 13.72 21.41 34.37
N LYS A 35 14.32 21.37 33.19
CA LYS A 35 14.85 20.14 32.58
C LYS A 35 15.98 19.55 33.40
N GLU A 36 16.78 20.41 34.04
CA GLU A 36 17.95 20.03 34.85
C GLU A 36 17.56 19.31 36.15
N ASP A 37 16.27 19.36 36.51
CA ASP A 37 15.70 18.62 37.65
C ASP A 37 15.41 17.15 37.29
N CYS A 38 15.53 16.76 36.02
CA CYS A 38 15.21 15.43 35.52
C CYS A 38 16.46 14.62 35.13
N ALA A 39 16.40 13.30 35.31
CA ALA A 39 17.48 12.40 34.91
C ALA A 39 17.73 12.46 33.39
N GLU A 40 18.95 12.09 32.99
CA GLU A 40 19.38 12.13 31.59
C GLU A 40 18.40 11.34 30.68
N GLY A 41 17.95 11.97 29.59
CA GLY A 41 16.95 11.39 28.68
C GLY A 41 15.49 11.68 29.03
N LEU A 42 15.21 12.38 30.14
CA LEU A 42 13.88 12.86 30.52
C LEU A 42 13.76 14.38 30.32
N ASN A 43 12.54 14.86 30.12
CA ASN A 43 12.23 16.30 30.04
C ASN A 43 11.14 16.65 31.05
N CYS A 44 11.18 17.88 31.56
CA CYS A 44 10.14 18.37 32.46
C CYS A 44 8.90 18.80 31.67
N LEU A 45 7.80 18.07 31.82
CA LEU A 45 6.52 18.35 31.17
C LEU A 45 5.41 18.34 32.23
N ASP A 46 4.62 19.40 32.28
CA ASP A 46 3.53 19.58 33.25
C ASP A 46 3.95 19.36 34.72
N GLY A 47 5.18 19.78 35.04
CA GLY A 47 5.76 19.63 36.38
C GLY A 47 6.23 18.22 36.71
N LYS A 48 6.34 17.31 35.72
CA LYS A 48 6.85 15.94 35.89
C LYS A 48 7.90 15.55 34.86
N CYS A 49 8.91 14.80 35.31
CA CYS A 49 9.94 14.24 34.43
C CYS A 49 9.35 13.11 33.60
N THR A 50 9.25 13.34 32.29
CA THR A 50 8.62 12.42 31.34
C THR A 50 9.61 12.08 30.24
N LYS A 51 9.64 10.80 29.85
CA LYS A 51 10.42 10.37 28.69
C LYS A 51 9.69 10.84 27.44
N LEU A 52 10.31 11.77 26.70
CA LEU A 52 9.87 12.05 25.34
C LEU A 52 10.27 10.84 24.51
N GLY A 53 9.31 9.92 24.31
CA GLY A 53 9.47 8.84 23.36
C GLY A 53 9.85 9.45 22.02
N ALA A 54 11.02 9.07 21.50
CA ALA A 54 11.19 9.03 20.06
C ALA A 54 10.00 8.22 19.50
N GLU A 55 9.48 8.65 18.35
CA GLU A 55 8.30 8.07 17.68
C GLU A 55 6.94 8.71 18.04
N ALA A 56 6.85 10.03 17.86
CA ALA A 56 5.82 10.47 16.91
C ALA A 56 6.41 10.22 15.51
N ALA A 57 6.41 8.96 15.08
CA ALA A 57 6.50 8.67 13.66
C ALA A 57 5.30 9.40 13.07
N GLU A 58 5.58 10.47 12.33
CA GLU A 58 4.58 11.16 11.54
C GLU A 58 3.87 10.07 10.75
N VAL A 59 2.61 9.78 11.11
CA VAL A 59 1.77 8.90 10.30
C VAL A 59 1.48 9.71 9.05
N VAL A 60 2.43 9.70 8.12
CA VAL A 60 2.23 10.26 6.79
C VAL A 60 1.01 9.50 6.26
N PRO A 61 -0.12 10.17 6.01
CA PRO A 61 -1.31 9.49 5.53
C PRO A 61 -0.91 8.77 4.25
N GLU A 62 -0.98 7.45 4.30
CA GLU A 62 -0.68 6.61 3.15
C GLU A 62 -1.54 7.09 1.99
N GLN A 63 -0.90 7.58 0.93
CA GLN A 63 -1.59 8.19 -0.19
C GLN A 63 -2.57 7.16 -0.76
N PRO A 64 -3.79 7.57 -1.16
CA PRO A 64 -4.81 6.65 -1.66
C PRO A 64 -4.32 5.73 -2.78
N PHE A 65 -3.38 6.19 -3.61
CA PHE A 65 -2.75 5.39 -4.67
C PHE A 65 -1.82 4.30 -4.13
N CYS A 66 -1.03 4.56 -3.07
CA CYS A 66 -0.15 3.54 -2.48
C CYS A 66 -0.96 2.33 -1.98
N LYS A 67 -2.15 2.57 -1.39
CA LYS A 67 -3.06 1.51 -0.95
C LYS A 67 -3.57 0.65 -2.12
N GLN A 68 -3.85 1.28 -3.26
CA GLN A 68 -4.26 0.55 -4.46
C GLN A 68 -3.11 -0.30 -5.00
N LEU A 69 -1.87 0.23 -4.99
CA LEU A 69 -0.68 -0.52 -5.38
C LEU A 69 -0.46 -1.75 -4.48
N ALA A 70 -0.67 -1.62 -3.17
CA ALA A 70 -0.62 -2.74 -2.24
C ALA A 70 -1.73 -3.77 -2.51
N ALA A 71 -2.92 -3.34 -2.92
CA ALA A 71 -4.03 -4.24 -3.22
C ALA A 71 -3.85 -5.05 -4.53
N ILE A 72 -3.14 -4.50 -5.52
CA ILE A 72 -2.89 -5.19 -6.80
C ILE A 72 -1.60 -6.01 -6.80
N GLU A 73 -0.75 -5.86 -5.79
CA GLU A 73 0.50 -6.60 -5.66
C GLU A 73 0.28 -8.13 -5.71
N GLY A 74 1.16 -8.84 -6.41
CA GLY A 74 1.09 -10.29 -6.56
C GLY A 74 0.89 -10.77 -7.99
N GLU A 75 0.35 -11.98 -8.13
CA GLU A 75 0.16 -12.65 -9.42
C GLU A 75 -1.33 -12.81 -9.74
N TRP A 76 -1.68 -12.55 -10.98
CA TRP A 76 -3.06 -12.61 -11.47
C TRP A 76 -3.11 -13.36 -12.79
N LEU A 77 -4.18 -14.13 -12.98
CA LEU A 77 -4.54 -14.73 -14.25
C LEU A 77 -5.85 -14.13 -14.74
N PHE A 78 -5.89 -13.74 -16.01
CA PHE A 78 -7.12 -13.23 -16.60
C PHE A 78 -7.14 -13.45 -18.11
N ASP A 79 -8.36 -13.42 -18.64
CA ASP A 79 -8.62 -13.53 -20.06
C ASP A 79 -9.18 -12.21 -20.60
N THR A 80 -8.84 -11.90 -21.83
CA THR A 80 -9.37 -10.76 -22.55
C THR A 80 -10.11 -11.24 -23.79
N THR A 81 -11.26 -10.62 -24.06
CA THR A 81 -12.06 -10.92 -25.24
C THR A 81 -12.69 -9.65 -25.76
N VAL A 82 -12.32 -9.28 -26.98
CA VAL A 82 -13.02 -8.33 -27.83
C VAL A 82 -13.98 -9.13 -28.69
N ILE A 83 -15.25 -8.70 -28.74
CA ILE A 83 -16.31 -9.32 -29.52
C ILE A 83 -16.86 -8.28 -30.48
N GLY A 84 -16.95 -8.63 -31.77
CA GLY A 84 -17.73 -7.87 -32.75
C GLY A 84 -16.95 -6.79 -33.50
N ALA A 85 -15.64 -6.68 -33.29
CA ALA A 85 -14.76 -5.74 -33.97
C ALA A 85 -13.53 -6.46 -34.53
N VAL A 86 -13.67 -7.03 -35.73
CA VAL A 86 -12.66 -7.90 -36.38
C VAL A 86 -11.28 -7.22 -36.48
N ASP A 87 -11.23 -5.91 -36.75
CA ASP A 87 -9.96 -5.15 -36.75
C ASP A 87 -9.28 -5.22 -35.38
N LEU A 88 -10.03 -4.95 -34.31
CA LEU A 88 -9.52 -4.93 -32.94
C LEU A 88 -9.16 -6.34 -32.44
N GLU A 89 -9.91 -7.37 -32.83
CA GLU A 89 -9.59 -8.77 -32.55
C GLU A 89 -8.20 -9.14 -33.11
N SER A 90 -7.86 -8.67 -34.32
CA SER A 90 -6.57 -8.95 -34.98
C SER A 90 -5.35 -8.30 -34.32
N ARG A 91 -5.57 -7.29 -33.46
CA ARG A 91 -4.48 -6.55 -32.77
C ARG A 91 -3.83 -7.36 -31.65
N GLY A 92 -4.33 -8.56 -31.37
CA GLY A 92 -3.69 -9.50 -30.46
C GLY A 92 -3.91 -9.17 -28.99
N ILE A 93 -4.90 -8.34 -28.68
CA ILE A 93 -5.34 -8.07 -27.31
C ILE A 93 -6.06 -9.29 -26.70
N ASN A 94 -6.76 -10.10 -27.50
CA ASN A 94 -7.48 -11.29 -27.01
C ASN A 94 -6.49 -12.38 -26.61
N GLY A 95 -6.68 -12.97 -25.44
CA GLY A 95 -5.92 -14.14 -25.02
C GLY A 95 -5.91 -14.36 -23.52
N HIS A 96 -5.06 -15.30 -23.11
CA HIS A 96 -4.81 -15.66 -21.72
C HIS A 96 -3.58 -14.93 -21.23
N TYR A 97 -3.70 -14.28 -20.08
CA TYR A 97 -2.66 -13.45 -19.51
C TYR A 97 -2.29 -13.89 -18.11
N GLN A 98 -0.98 -13.87 -17.85
CA GLN A 98 -0.41 -13.88 -16.52
C GLN A 98 0.19 -12.51 -16.23
N MET A 99 -0.26 -11.88 -15.16
CA MET A 99 0.24 -10.60 -14.69
C MET A 99 0.97 -10.80 -13.38
N LYS A 100 2.17 -10.24 -13.28
CA LYS A 100 2.94 -10.17 -12.04
C LYS A 100 3.18 -8.72 -11.69
N VAL A 101 2.71 -8.28 -10.53
CA VAL A 101 2.92 -6.93 -10.02
C VAL A 101 3.95 -6.97 -8.92
N THR A 102 5.02 -6.18 -9.09
CA THR A 102 6.07 -6.01 -8.09
C THR A 102 6.02 -4.58 -7.57
N ARG A 103 5.87 -4.42 -6.27
CA ARG A 103 5.80 -3.11 -5.61
C ARG A 103 7.13 -2.79 -4.92
N GLN A 104 7.52 -1.52 -4.99
CA GLN A 104 8.61 -0.94 -4.23
C GLN A 104 8.11 0.38 -3.63
N ASP A 105 7.85 0.36 -2.32
CA ASP A 105 7.22 1.46 -1.59
C ASP A 105 5.87 1.88 -2.20
N CYS A 106 5.77 3.12 -2.70
CA CYS A 106 4.59 3.66 -3.39
C CYS A 106 4.78 3.73 -4.92
N SER A 107 5.66 2.88 -5.46
CA SER A 107 5.82 2.65 -6.89
C SER A 107 5.65 1.17 -7.19
N ALA A 108 5.22 0.83 -8.40
CA ALA A 108 5.08 -0.56 -8.80
C ALA A 108 5.24 -0.72 -10.31
N SER A 109 5.63 -1.92 -10.72
CA SER A 109 5.72 -2.32 -12.11
C SER A 109 4.96 -3.62 -12.33
N ILE A 110 4.47 -3.81 -13.56
CA ILE A 110 3.90 -5.07 -14.00
C ILE A 110 4.82 -5.75 -14.99
N GLU A 111 4.82 -7.07 -14.95
CA GLU A 111 5.15 -7.94 -16.07
C GLU A 111 3.86 -8.61 -16.54
N LEU A 112 3.46 -8.32 -17.77
CA LEU A 112 2.32 -8.93 -18.41
C LEU A 112 2.79 -9.93 -19.46
N THR A 113 2.39 -11.18 -19.27
CA THR A 113 2.77 -12.31 -20.11
C THR A 113 1.54 -12.88 -20.79
N LYS A 114 1.50 -12.85 -22.12
CA LYS A 114 0.49 -13.55 -22.90
C LYS A 114 0.90 -15.02 -23.07
N ILE A 115 0.12 -15.91 -22.46
CA ILE A 115 0.39 -17.35 -22.39
C ILE A 115 -0.48 -18.17 -23.34
N GLY A 116 -1.42 -17.55 -24.05
CA GLY A 116 -2.27 -18.25 -25.01
C GLY A 116 -3.36 -17.39 -25.62
N HIS A 117 -4.20 -18.02 -26.44
CA HIS A 117 -5.43 -17.46 -27.01
C HIS A 117 -6.36 -18.59 -27.46
N ASP A 118 -7.67 -18.45 -27.21
CA ASP A 118 -8.70 -19.48 -27.41
C ASP A 118 -8.29 -20.81 -26.75
N ASP A 119 -8.50 -21.96 -27.39
CA ASP A 119 -8.11 -23.24 -26.79
C ASP A 119 -6.60 -23.52 -26.84
N THR A 120 -5.78 -22.52 -27.23
CA THR A 120 -4.34 -22.70 -27.46
C THR A 120 -3.48 -22.05 -26.37
N LYS A 121 -2.73 -22.87 -25.63
CA LYS A 121 -1.60 -22.40 -24.81
C LYS A 121 -0.33 -22.26 -25.67
N TYR A 122 0.41 -21.17 -25.46
CA TYR A 122 1.66 -20.91 -26.16
C TYR A 122 2.81 -21.71 -25.54
N SER A 123 3.69 -22.24 -26.40
CA SER A 123 4.99 -22.75 -25.98
C SER A 123 5.88 -21.59 -25.54
N GLU A 124 6.91 -21.85 -24.73
CA GLU A 124 7.88 -20.83 -24.26
C GLU A 124 8.41 -19.91 -25.39
N SER A 125 8.67 -20.49 -26.57
CA SER A 125 9.15 -19.75 -27.75
C SER A 125 8.13 -18.78 -28.37
N LYS A 126 6.86 -18.87 -28.00
CA LYS A 126 5.75 -18.03 -28.48
C LYS A 126 5.20 -17.09 -27.41
N ILE A 127 5.66 -17.22 -26.17
CA ILE A 127 5.27 -16.33 -25.07
C ILE A 127 5.66 -14.90 -25.41
N GLN A 128 4.73 -13.97 -25.18
CA GLN A 128 4.95 -12.55 -25.37
C GLN A 128 4.92 -11.88 -24.00
N ARG A 129 5.98 -11.17 -23.64
CA ARG A 129 6.11 -10.47 -22.36
C ARG A 129 6.20 -8.97 -22.59
N SER A 130 5.64 -8.20 -21.68
CA SER A 130 5.76 -6.75 -21.65
C SER A 130 5.90 -6.29 -20.21
N THR A 131 6.74 -5.29 -19.97
CA THR A 131 6.88 -4.67 -18.64
C THR A 131 6.49 -3.21 -18.72
N ALA A 132 5.83 -2.72 -17.66
CA ALA A 132 5.38 -1.34 -17.59
C ALA A 132 5.32 -0.86 -16.14
N ASN A 133 5.55 0.43 -15.92
CA ASN A 133 5.28 1.06 -14.63
C ASN A 133 3.78 1.25 -14.45
N LEU A 134 3.32 1.12 -13.21
CA LEU A 134 1.95 1.41 -12.82
C LEU A 134 1.77 2.89 -12.52
N ALA A 135 0.68 3.46 -13.06
CA ALA A 135 0.28 4.84 -12.82
C ALA A 135 -1.16 4.89 -12.31
N GLU A 136 -1.52 5.96 -11.62
CA GLU A 136 -2.92 6.22 -11.29
C GLU A 136 -3.69 6.57 -12.58
N SER A 137 -4.89 6.00 -12.73
CA SER A 137 -5.75 6.32 -13.86
C SER A 137 -6.22 7.77 -13.79
N ALA A 138 -6.00 8.52 -14.87
CA ALA A 138 -6.57 9.86 -15.01
C ALA A 138 -8.10 9.85 -15.24
N ARG A 139 -8.68 8.69 -15.53
CA ARG A 139 -10.08 8.55 -15.97
C ARG A 139 -10.98 7.97 -14.89
N ILE A 140 -10.47 7.02 -14.11
CA ILE A 140 -11.25 6.31 -13.10
C ILE A 140 -10.51 6.42 -11.78
N ALA A 141 -11.08 7.20 -10.87
CA ALA A 141 -10.52 7.36 -9.53
C ALA A 141 -10.42 6.01 -8.84
N GLY A 142 -9.25 5.74 -8.24
CA GLY A 142 -9.01 4.46 -7.58
C GLY A 142 -8.57 3.33 -8.52
N ALA A 143 -8.37 3.61 -9.81
CA ALA A 143 -7.89 2.63 -10.78
C ALA A 143 -6.41 2.84 -11.11
N ILE A 144 -5.79 1.76 -11.56
CA ILE A 144 -4.37 1.69 -11.90
C ILE A 144 -4.24 1.42 -13.40
N GLU A 145 -3.38 2.16 -14.09
CA GLU A 145 -3.12 1.99 -15.52
C GLU A 145 -1.72 1.42 -15.79
N ALA A 146 -1.64 0.62 -16.84
CA ALA A 146 -0.39 0.13 -17.40
C ALA A 146 -0.42 0.14 -18.93
N ALA A 147 0.58 0.79 -19.54
CA ALA A 147 0.78 0.79 -20.98
C ALA A 147 1.75 -0.33 -21.38
N VAL A 148 1.24 -1.37 -22.02
CA VAL A 148 2.00 -2.59 -22.37
C VAL A 148 2.02 -2.78 -23.87
N SER A 149 3.21 -3.09 -24.39
CA SER A 149 3.43 -3.42 -25.80
C SER A 149 3.89 -4.87 -25.86
N LEU A 150 3.05 -5.73 -26.43
CA LEU A 150 3.44 -7.10 -26.75
C LEU A 150 4.25 -7.10 -28.06
N LYS A 151 5.07 -8.14 -28.26
CA LYS A 151 5.96 -8.23 -29.42
C LYS A 151 5.18 -8.11 -30.73
N ASP A 152 5.63 -7.21 -31.61
CA ASP A 152 5.04 -6.93 -32.92
C ASP A 152 3.56 -6.50 -32.88
N LYS A 153 3.08 -6.04 -31.71
CA LYS A 153 1.73 -5.55 -31.48
C LYS A 153 1.74 -4.08 -31.02
N PRO A 154 0.67 -3.33 -31.28
CA PRO A 154 0.56 -1.96 -30.79
C PRO A 154 0.53 -1.94 -29.26
N THR A 155 0.89 -0.79 -28.68
CA THR A 155 0.75 -0.55 -27.24
C THR A 155 -0.73 -0.52 -26.87
N HIS A 156 -1.05 -1.19 -25.76
CA HIS A 156 -2.37 -1.26 -25.17
C HIS A 156 -2.32 -0.71 -23.75
N THR A 157 -3.28 0.14 -23.38
CA THR A 157 -3.45 0.57 -21.99
C THR A 157 -4.49 -0.30 -21.32
N PHE A 158 -4.04 -1.06 -20.32
CA PHE A 158 -4.93 -1.77 -19.41
C PHE A 158 -5.18 -0.90 -18.19
N THR A 159 -6.41 -0.92 -17.72
CA THR A 159 -6.80 -0.28 -16.46
C THR A 159 -7.38 -1.34 -15.54
N PHE A 160 -6.95 -1.30 -14.28
CA PHE A 160 -7.25 -2.28 -13.26
C PHE A 160 -7.87 -1.62 -12.05
N VAL A 161 -8.87 -2.29 -11.48
CA VAL A 161 -9.46 -1.94 -10.19
C VAL A 161 -9.50 -3.21 -9.36
N VAL A 162 -8.96 -3.17 -8.15
CA VAL A 162 -9.06 -4.27 -7.19
C VAL A 162 -10.18 -3.95 -6.21
N ARG A 163 -11.18 -4.84 -6.12
CA ARG A 163 -12.28 -4.76 -5.16
C ARG A 163 -12.63 -6.14 -4.67
N ASP A 164 -12.82 -6.28 -3.36
CA ASP A 164 -13.22 -7.54 -2.72
C ASP A 164 -12.36 -8.72 -3.20
N GLU A 165 -11.04 -8.51 -3.25
CA GLU A 165 -10.05 -9.51 -3.71
C GLU A 165 -10.17 -9.93 -5.20
N GLN A 166 -10.99 -9.25 -5.99
CA GLN A 166 -11.18 -9.47 -7.42
C GLN A 166 -10.45 -8.39 -8.23
N LEU A 167 -9.78 -8.81 -9.30
CA LEU A 167 -9.24 -7.92 -10.31
C LEU A 167 -10.31 -7.66 -11.37
N LEU A 168 -10.74 -6.40 -11.48
CA LEU A 168 -11.57 -5.92 -12.57
C LEU A 168 -10.65 -5.19 -13.54
N GLY A 169 -10.55 -5.73 -14.76
CA GLY A 169 -9.75 -5.16 -15.82
C GLY A 169 -10.62 -4.67 -16.96
N PHE A 170 -10.27 -3.52 -17.53
CA PHE A 170 -10.76 -3.13 -18.84
C PHE A 170 -9.60 -2.62 -19.68
N TRP A 171 -9.66 -2.93 -20.96
CA TRP A 171 -8.77 -2.37 -21.96
C TRP A 171 -9.53 -1.31 -22.74
N GLN A 172 -8.83 -0.23 -23.09
CA GLN A 172 -9.41 0.88 -23.82
C GLN A 172 -8.78 0.99 -25.21
N ALA A 173 -9.63 1.04 -26.23
CA ALA A 173 -9.26 1.53 -27.55
C ALA A 173 -9.55 3.04 -27.64
N THR A 174 -8.72 3.78 -28.36
CA THR A 174 -8.94 5.22 -28.59
C THR A 174 -10.05 5.46 -29.62
N GLY A 175 -10.54 6.70 -29.73
CA GLY A 175 -11.55 7.07 -30.73
C GLY A 175 -11.15 6.65 -32.16
N ASP A 176 -9.92 6.95 -32.57
CA ASP A 176 -9.37 6.56 -33.87
C ASP A 176 -9.36 5.03 -34.08
N ASP A 177 -9.13 4.26 -33.01
CA ASP A 177 -9.17 2.80 -33.09
C ASP A 177 -10.59 2.26 -33.32
N TRP A 178 -11.59 2.91 -32.72
CA TRP A 178 -13.00 2.57 -32.94
C TRP A 178 -13.49 3.02 -34.32
N GLU A 179 -13.12 4.22 -34.75
CA GLU A 179 -13.44 4.73 -36.09
C GLU A 179 -12.86 3.83 -37.18
N ARG A 180 -11.59 3.42 -37.02
CA ARG A 180 -10.96 2.44 -37.92
C ARG A 180 -11.65 1.08 -37.89
N ALA A 181 -12.12 0.64 -36.73
CA ALA A 181 -12.89 -0.59 -36.59
C ALA A 181 -14.32 -0.51 -37.15
N GLY A 182 -14.71 0.62 -37.75
CA GLY A 182 -16.02 0.83 -38.35
C GLY A 182 -17.10 1.26 -37.34
N PHE A 183 -16.73 1.57 -36.10
CA PHE A 183 -17.62 2.03 -35.06
C PHE A 183 -17.44 3.54 -34.84
N GLY A 184 -18.40 4.33 -35.29
CA GLY A 184 -18.49 5.74 -34.92
C GLY A 184 -18.62 5.89 -33.40
N ALA A 185 -18.01 6.95 -32.86
CA ALA A 185 -17.79 7.24 -31.45
C ALA A 185 -18.93 6.89 -30.47
N THR A 186 -19.00 5.65 -29.96
CA THR A 186 -19.56 5.26 -28.65
C THR A 186 -19.55 3.74 -28.49
N CYS A 187 -18.67 3.14 -27.66
CA CYS A 187 -18.91 1.92 -26.85
C CYS A 187 -17.62 1.43 -26.14
N ALA A 188 -17.74 0.84 -24.94
CA ALA A 188 -16.65 0.24 -24.15
C ALA A 188 -16.96 -1.24 -23.82
N ALA A 189 -15.93 -2.11 -23.77
CA ALA A 189 -16.06 -3.54 -23.48
C ALA A 189 -15.58 -3.90 -22.05
N PHE A 190 -16.18 -4.93 -21.43
CA PHE A 190 -15.95 -5.37 -20.04
C PHE A 190 -15.41 -6.82 -19.98
N GLY A 191 -14.51 -7.11 -19.03
CA GLY A 191 -14.08 -8.47 -18.67
C GLY A 191 -14.09 -8.69 -17.15
N ARG A 192 -14.35 -9.92 -16.69
CA ARG A 192 -14.38 -10.32 -15.27
C ARG A 192 -13.53 -11.58 -15.07
N ALA A 193 -12.65 -11.61 -14.06
CA ALA A 193 -11.79 -12.76 -13.75
C ALA A 193 -11.91 -13.17 -12.26
N ALA A 194 -11.55 -14.42 -11.95
CA ALA A 194 -11.58 -15.02 -10.60
C ALA A 194 -10.23 -15.65 -10.24
N ARG A 195 -9.94 -15.72 -8.93
CA ARG A 195 -8.70 -16.25 -8.32
C ARG A 195 -8.45 -17.73 -8.62
#